data_AF-A0A512AQZ1-F1
#
_entry.id   AF-A0A512AQZ1-F1
#
_cell.length_a   1.000
_cell.length_b   1.000
_cell.length_c   1.000
_cell.angle_alpha   90.00
_cell.angle_beta   90.00
_cell.angle_gamma   90.00
#
_symmetry.space_group_name_H-M   'P 1'
#
loop_
_entity.id
_entity.type
_entity.pdbx_description
1 polymer ?
#
loop_
_entity_poly.entity_id
_entity_poly.type
_entity_poly.pdbx_seq_one_letter_code
_entity_poly.pdbx_strand_id
1 'polypeptide(L)'
;MSDTIKDLQEKLIQLGFTLLGKADGVAGTRTVLAVRDFQAYARMDRVARVRPDAQPGRWVERLQQVANGLAVDKRPPITGDISNDLTVKAIQHWIDEKYRCPVVVEVREYLDSGAEPYFESSLENVWAYDDPRIAAYRTLIRAGRDPGGGKARDPSFDFRVCDFTGAAAPPTAWTQMPSLGVRDYYLGYWGGAGKKRVHLHDHMEFTPLSATGSAYAQLDWQKPVFQAIRAVAEQECLGFFDALNGYDNAFMSLGPCHWTLAIGPDSPPKKMTKIAAAGELPATLAFAIGKAATIQDTYLSPYGVKPSGSWPANGKGTDFDISFKTTRNYGGFMEWAAPANQKVERVGDLSWFRTAHWYYRFLKLARESEAFRHAQWDMARMRLRDVLATPLGGTGQYKNFRLGDLFTSQLAAALLLRLHVRYSAATQPGKKAWVGNAIELAEVSGQPANWSHPEEDRLVKALIAHAICVSHSLKQLGLDKLSGKPTRVELLAALPNVPANERKVLPTGMQAVTAWPNEKLFKSFGFNLEAAAWKDAQGRRTPLDVKRGSFADAFTRLLSDPTLPKPIV
;
A
#
# COMPACT_ATOMS: atom_id res chain seq x y z
N MET A 1 -2.03 -14.34 38.58
CA MET A 1 -1.66 -13.68 37.32
C MET A 1 -2.57 -14.11 36.17
N SER A 2 -2.71 -15.41 35.85
CA SER A 2 -3.59 -15.89 34.76
C SER A 2 -5.03 -15.38 34.86
N ASP A 3 -5.65 -15.47 36.05
CA ASP A 3 -7.04 -15.00 36.27
C ASP A 3 -7.17 -13.48 36.10
N THR A 4 -6.15 -12.72 36.51
CA THR A 4 -6.10 -11.26 36.34
C THR A 4 -6.02 -10.85 34.86
N ILE A 5 -5.26 -11.58 34.04
CA ILE A 5 -5.17 -11.32 32.61
C ILE A 5 -6.48 -11.69 31.90
N LYS A 6 -7.08 -12.81 32.30
CA LYS A 6 -8.36 -13.24 31.73
C LYS A 6 -9.46 -12.22 32.02
N ASP A 7 -9.56 -11.72 33.26
CA ASP A 7 -10.49 -10.65 33.64
C ASP A 7 -10.26 -9.37 32.81
N LEU A 8 -9.01 -8.94 32.63
CA LEU A 8 -8.68 -7.80 31.76
C LEU A 8 -9.17 -8.02 30.32
N GLN A 9 -8.92 -9.20 29.75
CA GLN A 9 -9.36 -9.53 28.40
C GLN A 9 -10.89 -9.53 28.28
N GLU A 10 -11.60 -10.11 29.25
CA GLU A 10 -13.07 -10.12 29.30
C GLU A 10 -13.64 -8.70 29.34
N LYS A 11 -13.05 -7.82 30.16
CA LYS A 11 -13.40 -6.40 30.24
C LYS A 11 -13.17 -5.67 28.92
N LEU A 12 -12.02 -5.88 28.26
CA LEU A 12 -11.74 -5.28 26.95
C LEU A 12 -12.72 -5.76 25.87
N ILE A 13 -13.04 -7.06 25.86
CA ILE A 13 -14.06 -7.63 24.96
C ILE A 13 -15.43 -7.00 25.23
N GLN A 14 -15.83 -6.86 26.49
CA GLN A 14 -17.09 -6.18 26.88
C GLN A 14 -17.15 -4.73 26.38
N LEU A 15 -16.01 -4.02 26.41
CA LEU A 15 -15.88 -2.66 25.87
C LEU A 15 -15.86 -2.60 24.34
N GLY A 16 -15.82 -3.73 23.63
CA GLY A 16 -15.84 -3.81 22.18
C GLY A 16 -14.46 -3.90 21.51
N PHE A 17 -13.40 -4.24 22.26
CA PHE A 17 -12.07 -4.50 21.72
C PHE A 17 -11.93 -5.98 21.34
N THR A 18 -12.61 -6.40 20.28
CA THR A 18 -12.76 -7.81 19.89
C THR A 18 -11.56 -8.39 19.15
N LEU A 19 -10.47 -7.64 18.95
CA LEU A 19 -9.17 -8.13 18.44
C LEU A 19 -8.68 -9.38 19.20
N LEU A 20 -9.04 -9.48 20.49
CA LEU A 20 -8.74 -10.62 21.36
C LEU A 20 -9.44 -11.92 20.92
N GLY A 21 -10.62 -11.83 20.31
CA GLY A 21 -11.50 -12.96 20.06
C GLY A 21 -12.10 -13.51 21.36
N LYS A 22 -11.33 -14.33 22.08
CA LYS A 22 -11.71 -14.94 23.36
C LYS A 22 -10.66 -14.65 24.43
N ALA A 23 -11.10 -14.46 25.66
CA ALA A 23 -10.20 -14.40 26.81
C ALA A 23 -9.57 -15.78 27.09
N ASP A 24 -8.24 -15.85 26.99
CA ASP A 24 -7.44 -17.07 27.16
C ASP A 24 -6.51 -17.01 28.40
N GLY A 25 -6.45 -15.87 29.09
CA GLY A 25 -5.57 -15.64 30.23
C GLY A 25 -4.10 -15.41 29.87
N VAL A 26 -3.77 -15.31 28.58
CA VAL A 26 -2.40 -15.14 28.10
C VAL A 26 -2.13 -13.68 27.73
N ALA A 27 -1.10 -13.09 28.35
CA ALA A 27 -0.65 -11.73 28.05
C ALA A 27 0.18 -11.68 26.73
N GLY A 28 -0.42 -12.11 25.63
CA GLY A 28 0.22 -12.14 24.31
C GLY A 28 0.17 -10.80 23.57
N THR A 29 0.70 -10.78 22.34
CA THR A 29 0.74 -9.59 21.48
C THR A 29 -0.65 -8.97 21.28
N ARG A 30 -1.69 -9.78 21.04
CA ARG A 30 -3.07 -9.27 20.87
C ARG A 30 -3.59 -8.55 22.12
N THR A 31 -3.23 -9.02 23.32
CA THR A 31 -3.58 -8.36 24.58
C THR A 31 -2.92 -6.99 24.68
N VAL A 32 -1.62 -6.91 24.40
CA VAL A 32 -0.87 -5.64 24.40
C VAL A 32 -1.45 -4.65 23.37
N LEU A 33 -1.76 -5.11 22.17
CA LEU A 33 -2.34 -4.27 21.11
C LEU A 33 -3.76 -3.80 21.44
N ALA A 34 -4.62 -4.65 22.01
CA ALA A 34 -5.95 -4.26 22.46
C ALA A 34 -5.88 -3.19 23.58
N VAL A 35 -4.92 -3.32 24.50
CA VAL A 35 -4.66 -2.30 25.52
C VAL A 35 -4.19 -0.99 24.89
N ARG A 36 -3.31 -1.03 23.88
CA ARG A 36 -2.88 0.18 23.16
C ARG A 36 -4.05 0.90 22.49
N ASP A 37 -4.93 0.17 21.80
CA ASP A 37 -6.10 0.79 21.19
C ASP A 37 -7.07 1.34 22.25
N PHE A 38 -7.29 0.63 23.35
CA PHE A 38 -8.08 1.16 24.47
C PHE A 38 -7.48 2.47 24.98
N GLN A 39 -6.18 2.50 25.27
CA GLN A 39 -5.49 3.71 25.74
C GLN A 39 -5.61 4.86 24.74
N ALA A 40 -5.49 4.59 23.43
CA ALA A 40 -5.67 5.59 22.39
C ALA A 40 -7.09 6.20 22.41
N TYR A 41 -8.13 5.37 22.45
CA TYR A 41 -9.51 5.86 22.49
C TYR A 41 -9.89 6.51 23.82
N ALA A 42 -9.36 6.02 24.94
CA ALA A 42 -9.51 6.65 26.25
C ALA A 42 -8.96 8.08 26.30
N ARG A 43 -8.07 8.43 25.35
CA ARG A 43 -7.50 9.77 25.23
C ARG A 43 -8.30 10.71 24.33
N MET A 44 -9.30 10.24 23.60
CA MET A 44 -10.09 11.07 22.70
C MET A 44 -11.15 11.86 23.44
N ASP A 45 -11.58 12.98 22.86
CA ASP A 45 -12.57 13.86 23.48
C ASP A 45 -14.00 13.34 23.37
N ARG A 46 -14.26 12.42 22.44
CA ARG A 46 -15.56 11.80 22.22
C ARG A 46 -15.42 10.29 22.13
N VAL A 47 -16.40 9.59 22.69
CA VAL A 47 -16.47 8.14 22.76
C VAL A 47 -17.87 7.65 22.41
N ALA A 48 -18.02 6.35 22.17
CA ALA A 48 -19.33 5.73 22.05
C ALA A 48 -19.84 5.35 23.44
N ARG A 49 -21.14 5.53 23.69
CA ARG A 49 -21.84 5.06 24.88
C ARG A 49 -23.07 4.27 24.47
N VAL A 50 -23.38 3.19 25.21
CA VAL A 50 -24.64 2.46 25.04
C VAL A 50 -25.82 3.38 25.37
N ARG A 51 -26.82 3.45 24.50
CA ARG A 51 -28.03 4.25 24.75
C ARG A 51 -28.84 3.65 25.92
N PRO A 52 -29.45 4.47 26.79
CA PRO A 52 -30.27 3.95 27.90
C PRO A 52 -31.45 3.08 27.42
N ASP A 53 -32.01 3.41 26.26
CA ASP A 53 -33.16 2.79 25.60
C ASP A 53 -32.77 1.78 24.51
N ALA A 54 -31.48 1.44 24.39
CA ALA A 54 -30.97 0.54 23.37
C ALA A 54 -31.67 -0.83 23.42
N GLN A 55 -32.41 -1.14 22.36
CA GLN A 55 -32.96 -2.48 22.16
C GLN A 55 -31.89 -3.46 21.65
N PRO A 56 -32.06 -4.77 21.88
CA PRO A 56 -31.29 -5.78 21.16
C PRO A 56 -31.42 -5.55 19.64
N GLY A 57 -30.29 -5.56 18.93
CA GLY A 57 -30.25 -5.17 17.52
C GLY A 57 -28.84 -4.81 17.08
N ARG A 58 -28.74 -4.02 16.01
CA ARG A 58 -27.45 -3.76 15.36
C ARG A 58 -26.50 -3.01 16.29
N TRP A 59 -25.23 -3.41 16.38
CA TRP A 59 -24.26 -2.83 17.32
C TRP A 59 -24.20 -1.30 17.24
N VAL A 60 -24.10 -0.72 16.03
CA VAL A 60 -24.03 0.74 15.85
C VAL A 60 -25.30 1.48 16.26
N GLU A 61 -26.48 0.84 16.19
CA GLU A 61 -27.77 1.45 16.52
C GLU A 61 -27.95 1.61 18.03
N ARG A 62 -27.28 0.75 18.80
CA ARG A 62 -27.27 0.79 20.28
C ARG A 62 -26.34 1.85 20.85
N LEU A 63 -25.54 2.49 20.01
CA LEU A 63 -24.53 3.46 20.43
C LEU A 63 -24.96 4.89 20.13
N GLN A 64 -24.50 5.80 20.99
CA GLN A 64 -24.55 7.23 20.79
C GLN A 64 -23.16 7.82 21.03
N GLN A 65 -22.88 8.92 20.33
CA GLN A 65 -21.66 9.68 20.55
C GLN A 65 -21.84 10.57 21.77
N VAL A 66 -20.85 10.57 22.67
CA VAL A 66 -20.84 11.43 23.87
C VAL A 66 -19.44 12.00 24.11
N ALA A 67 -19.36 13.09 24.87
CA ALA A 67 -18.08 13.56 25.38
C ALA A 67 -17.46 12.52 26.31
N ASN A 68 -16.14 12.37 26.27
CA ASN A 68 -15.40 11.50 27.17
C ASN A 68 -15.32 12.15 28.55
N GLY A 69 -16.02 11.59 29.54
CA GLY A 69 -16.03 12.08 30.92
C GLY A 69 -14.71 11.87 31.68
N LEU A 70 -13.75 11.13 31.12
CA LEU A 70 -12.46 10.91 31.76
C LEU A 70 -11.60 12.18 31.72
N ALA A 71 -11.32 12.72 32.91
CA ALA A 71 -10.45 13.88 33.10
C ALA A 71 -9.07 13.66 32.45
N VAL A 72 -8.49 14.72 31.88
CA VAL A 72 -7.29 14.63 31.04
C VAL A 72 -6.10 14.02 31.78
N ASP A 73 -5.92 14.36 33.06
CA ASP A 73 -4.87 13.83 33.95
C ASP A 73 -5.09 12.36 34.36
N LYS A 74 -6.30 11.83 34.12
CA LYS A 74 -6.66 10.43 34.37
C LYS A 74 -6.62 9.56 33.12
N ARG A 75 -6.34 10.13 31.95
CA ARG A 75 -6.23 9.38 30.70
C ARG A 75 -4.92 8.57 30.68
N PRO A 76 -4.94 7.26 30.37
CA PRO A 76 -3.73 6.44 30.41
C PRO A 76 -2.77 6.76 29.25
N PRO A 77 -1.45 6.57 29.42
CA PRO A 77 -0.48 6.69 28.34
C PRO A 77 -0.63 5.53 27.34
N ILE A 78 -0.28 5.73 26.06
CA ILE A 78 -0.40 4.70 25.01
C ILE A 78 0.84 3.80 24.98
N THR A 79 0.95 2.89 25.95
CA THR A 79 2.12 2.02 26.15
C THR A 79 1.85 0.55 25.86
N GLY A 80 0.59 0.12 25.88
CA GLY A 80 0.21 -1.29 25.90
C GLY A 80 0.52 -1.99 27.21
N ASP A 81 0.95 -1.24 28.24
CA ASP A 81 1.21 -1.79 29.56
C ASP A 81 -0.10 -2.16 30.25
N ILE A 82 -0.29 -3.47 30.38
CA ILE A 82 -1.46 -4.11 30.99
C ILE A 82 -1.53 -3.91 32.51
N SER A 83 -0.42 -3.51 33.14
CA SER A 83 -0.31 -3.33 34.59
C SER A 83 -0.45 -1.87 35.03
N ASN A 84 -0.59 -0.94 34.09
CA ASN A 84 -0.66 0.48 34.41
C ASN A 84 -1.95 0.86 35.15
N ASP A 85 -1.82 1.47 36.33
CA ASP A 85 -2.95 1.86 37.19
C ASP A 85 -3.98 2.78 36.51
N LEU A 86 -3.52 3.73 35.68
CA LEU A 86 -4.44 4.61 34.95
C LEU A 86 -5.23 3.81 33.90
N THR A 87 -4.61 2.83 33.25
CA THR A 87 -5.30 1.93 32.31
C THR A 87 -6.39 1.15 33.03
N VAL A 88 -6.09 0.53 34.17
CA VAL A 88 -7.06 -0.26 34.94
C VAL A 88 -8.23 0.61 35.41
N LYS A 89 -7.95 1.80 35.96
CA LYS A 89 -8.97 2.76 36.40
C LYS A 89 -9.83 3.26 35.23
N ALA A 90 -9.21 3.56 34.09
CA ALA A 90 -9.94 4.00 32.90
C ALA A 90 -10.86 2.89 32.35
N ILE A 91 -10.43 1.63 32.36
CA ILE A 91 -11.27 0.49 31.95
C ILE A 91 -12.50 0.40 32.85
N GLN A 92 -12.31 0.49 34.18
CA GLN A 92 -13.42 0.45 35.11
C GLN A 92 -14.39 1.62 34.90
N HIS A 93 -13.86 2.85 34.76
CA HIS A 93 -14.68 4.02 34.43
C HIS A 93 -15.49 3.82 33.15
N TRP A 94 -14.89 3.28 32.08
CA TRP A 94 -15.60 3.00 30.83
C TRP A 94 -16.70 1.95 30.99
N ILE A 95 -16.51 0.94 31.85
CA ILE A 95 -17.54 -0.05 32.16
C ILE A 95 -18.71 0.63 32.88
N ASP A 96 -18.42 1.41 33.92
CA ASP A 96 -19.41 2.06 34.77
C ASP A 96 -20.25 3.07 33.97
N GLU A 97 -19.59 3.86 33.11
CA GLU A 97 -20.24 4.83 32.21
C GLU A 97 -20.88 4.21 30.96
N LYS A 98 -20.77 2.88 30.81
CA LYS A 98 -21.23 2.12 29.63
C LYS A 98 -20.64 2.64 28.31
N TYR A 99 -19.41 3.13 28.34
CA TYR A 99 -18.64 3.48 27.16
C TYR A 99 -18.23 2.23 26.38
N ARG A 100 -18.00 2.40 25.07
CA ARG A 100 -17.58 1.34 24.14
C ARG A 100 -16.52 1.88 23.19
N CYS A 101 -15.82 0.98 22.53
CA CYS A 101 -14.92 1.33 21.44
C CYS A 101 -15.67 2.24 20.44
N PRO A 102 -15.16 3.45 20.17
CA PRO A 102 -15.87 4.44 19.38
C PRO A 102 -15.73 4.22 17.87
N VAL A 103 -14.93 3.26 17.42
CA VAL A 103 -14.86 2.87 16.02
C VAL A 103 -15.45 1.47 15.93
N VAL A 104 -16.53 1.33 15.16
CA VAL A 104 -17.21 0.06 14.97
C VAL A 104 -17.12 -0.32 13.51
N VAL A 105 -16.68 -1.55 13.25
CA VAL A 105 -16.60 -2.10 11.90
C VAL A 105 -17.70 -3.13 11.70
N GLU A 106 -18.59 -2.85 10.75
CA GLU A 106 -19.60 -3.81 10.31
C GLU A 106 -19.14 -4.50 9.03
N VAL A 107 -19.44 -5.80 8.93
CA VAL A 107 -19.07 -6.63 7.77
C VAL A 107 -20.32 -7.24 7.18
N ARG A 108 -20.48 -7.13 5.85
CA ARG A 108 -21.56 -7.80 5.11
C ARG A 108 -21.00 -8.61 3.96
N GLU A 109 -21.71 -9.67 3.60
CA GLU A 109 -21.40 -10.40 2.38
C GLU A 109 -21.73 -9.51 1.17
N TYR A 110 -20.76 -9.36 0.28
CA TYR A 110 -20.93 -8.66 -0.99
C TYR A 110 -21.34 -9.63 -2.09
N LEU A 111 -22.50 -9.40 -2.70
CA LEU A 111 -23.00 -10.17 -3.83
C LEU A 111 -22.69 -9.42 -5.14
N ASP A 112 -21.96 -10.05 -6.07
CA ASP A 112 -21.61 -9.46 -7.38
C ASP A 112 -22.86 -9.16 -8.25
N SER A 113 -24.04 -9.67 -7.90
CA SER A 113 -25.32 -9.44 -8.60
C SER A 113 -25.94 -8.05 -8.35
N GLY A 114 -25.33 -7.22 -7.51
CA GLY A 114 -25.93 -5.94 -7.09
C GLY A 114 -27.11 -6.09 -6.12
N ALA A 115 -27.38 -7.32 -5.66
CA ALA A 115 -28.32 -7.57 -4.58
C ALA A 115 -27.84 -6.93 -3.28
N GLU A 116 -28.79 -6.56 -2.41
CA GLU A 116 -28.49 -6.01 -1.09
C GLU A 116 -27.54 -6.94 -0.31
N PRO A 117 -26.45 -6.40 0.27
CA PRO A 117 -25.52 -7.19 1.04
C PRO A 117 -26.24 -7.91 2.19
N TYR A 118 -26.14 -9.24 2.25
CA TYR A 118 -26.70 -10.01 3.35
C TYR A 118 -25.95 -9.65 4.63
N PHE A 119 -26.72 -9.23 5.65
CA PHE A 119 -26.19 -8.91 6.96
C PHE A 119 -26.30 -10.15 7.86
N GLU A 120 -25.14 -10.64 8.29
CA GLU A 120 -25.05 -11.68 9.30
C GLU A 120 -24.73 -11.00 10.64
N SER A 121 -25.67 -11.04 11.58
CA SER A 121 -25.55 -10.32 12.87
C SER A 121 -24.38 -10.81 13.72
N SER A 122 -23.85 -12.01 13.46
CA SER A 122 -22.63 -12.49 14.10
C SER A 122 -21.34 -11.78 13.64
N LEU A 123 -21.39 -10.98 12.56
CA LEU A 123 -20.23 -10.25 12.00
C LEU A 123 -20.22 -8.74 12.36
N GLU A 124 -20.67 -8.41 13.56
CA GLU A 124 -20.57 -7.05 14.10
C GLU A 124 -19.24 -6.79 14.81
N ASN A 125 -18.76 -5.55 14.70
CA ASN A 125 -17.55 -5.06 15.36
C ASN A 125 -16.34 -5.99 15.12
N VAL A 126 -15.98 -6.16 13.85
CA VAL A 126 -14.87 -7.02 13.43
C VAL A 126 -13.56 -6.22 13.38
N TRP A 127 -12.53 -6.69 14.07
CA TRP A 127 -11.25 -5.98 14.13
C TRP A 127 -10.22 -6.47 13.13
N ALA A 128 -10.16 -7.77 12.90
CA ALA A 128 -9.11 -8.40 12.13
C ALA A 128 -9.68 -9.28 11.02
N TYR A 129 -8.91 -9.43 9.95
CA TYR A 129 -9.29 -10.27 8.81
C TYR A 129 -9.36 -11.76 9.14
N ASP A 130 -8.59 -12.18 10.15
CA ASP A 130 -8.50 -13.55 10.66
C ASP A 130 -9.45 -13.76 11.86
N ASP A 131 -10.49 -12.93 11.97
CA ASP A 131 -11.56 -13.11 12.96
C ASP A 131 -12.20 -14.50 12.76
N PRO A 132 -12.23 -15.35 13.81
CA PRO A 132 -12.81 -16.69 13.72
C PRO A 132 -14.27 -16.72 13.23
N ARG A 133 -15.02 -15.65 13.46
CA ARG A 133 -16.42 -15.53 13.03
C ARG A 133 -16.53 -15.44 11.50
N ILE A 134 -15.59 -14.73 10.85
CA ILE A 134 -15.50 -14.69 9.38
C ILE A 134 -15.16 -16.08 8.83
N ALA A 135 -14.21 -16.78 9.46
CA ALA A 135 -13.82 -18.13 9.04
C ALA A 135 -14.97 -19.14 9.18
N ALA A 136 -15.74 -19.06 10.27
CA ALA A 136 -16.92 -19.88 10.49
C ALA A 136 -17.99 -19.60 9.42
N TYR A 137 -18.29 -18.32 9.17
CA TYR A 137 -19.27 -17.92 8.15
C TYR A 137 -18.90 -18.40 6.74
N ARG A 138 -17.61 -18.32 6.37
CA ARG A 138 -17.11 -18.90 5.09
C ARG A 138 -17.37 -20.40 4.99
N THR A 139 -17.12 -21.14 6.06
CA THR A 139 -17.34 -22.59 6.10
C THR A 139 -18.82 -22.92 5.88
N LEU A 140 -19.71 -22.18 6.53
CA LEU A 140 -21.16 -22.33 6.37
C LEU A 140 -21.61 -22.05 4.93
N ILE A 141 -21.15 -20.95 4.33
CA ILE A 141 -21.48 -20.62 2.93
C ILE A 141 -20.98 -21.69 1.96
N ARG A 142 -19.74 -22.18 2.13
CA ARG A 142 -19.18 -23.23 1.27
C ARG A 142 -19.99 -24.53 1.36
N ALA A 143 -20.41 -24.90 2.57
CA ALA A 143 -21.26 -26.08 2.77
C ALA A 143 -22.65 -25.94 2.14
N GLY A 144 -23.21 -24.72 2.11
CA GLY A 144 -24.54 -24.45 1.53
C GLY A 144 -24.55 -24.18 0.02
N ARG A 145 -23.43 -23.78 -0.60
CA ARG A 145 -23.37 -23.37 -2.01
C ARG A 145 -22.91 -24.46 -2.99
N ASP A 146 -22.53 -25.65 -2.52
CA ASP A 146 -22.09 -26.73 -3.41
C ASP A 146 -22.62 -28.13 -3.03
N PRO A 147 -23.84 -28.49 -3.48
CA PRO A 147 -24.29 -29.89 -3.48
C PRO A 147 -23.69 -30.72 -4.64
N GLY A 148 -22.91 -30.12 -5.56
CA GLY A 148 -22.60 -30.69 -6.88
C GLY A 148 -21.12 -30.83 -7.25
N GLY A 149 -20.18 -30.51 -6.36
CA GLY A 149 -18.73 -30.66 -6.56
C GLY A 149 -18.06 -29.57 -7.41
N GLY A 150 -18.72 -28.42 -7.62
CA GLY A 150 -18.12 -27.26 -8.28
C GLY A 150 -17.36 -26.39 -7.26
N LYS A 151 -16.15 -25.91 -7.56
CA LYS A 151 -15.39 -25.02 -6.65
C LYS A 151 -16.22 -23.79 -6.25
N ALA A 152 -16.89 -23.84 -5.10
CA ALA A 152 -17.65 -22.72 -4.56
C ALA A 152 -16.73 -21.50 -4.46
N ARG A 153 -17.16 -20.38 -5.06
CA ARG A 153 -16.41 -19.13 -4.98
C ARG A 153 -16.44 -18.63 -3.53
N ASP A 154 -15.28 -18.23 -3.02
CA ASP A 154 -15.21 -17.60 -1.71
C ASP A 154 -16.05 -16.32 -1.66
N PRO A 155 -16.86 -16.13 -0.59
CA PRO A 155 -17.65 -14.92 -0.46
C PRO A 155 -16.73 -13.71 -0.33
N SER A 156 -17.07 -12.66 -1.07
CA SER A 156 -16.45 -11.34 -0.91
C SER A 156 -17.16 -10.60 0.22
N PHE A 157 -16.45 -9.71 0.92
CA PHE A 157 -17.03 -8.95 2.03
C PHE A 157 -16.92 -7.44 1.79
N ASP A 158 -17.85 -6.68 2.34
CA ASP A 158 -17.71 -5.22 2.45
C ASP A 158 -17.56 -4.88 3.92
N PHE A 159 -16.55 -4.09 4.25
CA PHE A 159 -16.23 -3.64 5.59
C PHE A 159 -16.55 -2.17 5.66
N ARG A 160 -17.40 -1.76 6.60
CA ARG A 160 -17.78 -0.35 6.75
C ARG A 160 -17.59 0.11 8.18
N VAL A 161 -17.27 1.40 8.33
CA VAL A 161 -16.89 1.97 9.62
C VAL A 161 -17.89 3.02 10.09
N CYS A 162 -18.25 2.94 11.36
CA CYS A 162 -18.97 3.98 12.09
C CYS A 162 -17.99 4.56 13.12
N ASP A 163 -17.63 5.84 12.97
CA ASP A 163 -16.63 6.53 13.81
C ASP A 163 -17.30 7.57 14.73
N PHE A 164 -17.46 7.21 16.00
CA PHE A 164 -18.01 8.06 17.06
C PHE A 164 -16.98 9.04 17.65
N THR A 165 -15.77 9.15 17.10
CA THR A 165 -14.73 10.03 17.66
C THR A 165 -14.79 11.48 17.13
N GLY A 166 -15.45 11.70 15.98
CA GLY A 166 -15.52 13.01 15.32
C GLY A 166 -16.48 14.02 15.95
N ALA A 167 -16.44 15.28 15.49
CA ALA A 167 -17.34 16.33 15.99
C ALA A 167 -18.80 16.17 15.50
N ALA A 168 -18.99 15.64 14.29
CA ALA A 168 -20.30 15.36 13.72
C ALA A 168 -20.86 14.03 14.24
N ALA A 169 -22.19 13.93 14.28
CA ALA A 169 -22.87 12.67 14.56
C ALA A 169 -22.52 11.64 13.47
N PRO A 170 -22.13 10.41 13.83
CA PRO A 170 -21.71 9.42 12.85
C PRO A 170 -22.91 8.89 12.05
N PRO A 171 -22.74 8.57 10.77
CA PRO A 171 -23.75 7.85 10.01
C PRO A 171 -23.93 6.46 10.62
N THR A 172 -25.16 6.11 10.99
CA THR A 172 -25.50 4.78 11.48
C THR A 172 -26.06 3.90 10.37
N ALA A 173 -26.62 4.48 9.30
CA ALA A 173 -27.12 3.72 8.16
C ALA A 173 -25.95 3.12 7.36
N TRP A 174 -26.02 1.82 7.09
CA TRP A 174 -24.99 1.07 6.35
C TRP A 174 -24.55 1.75 5.04
N THR A 175 -25.52 2.23 4.25
CA THR A 175 -25.27 2.87 2.95
C THR A 175 -24.50 4.19 3.07
N GLN A 176 -24.53 4.82 4.23
CA GLN A 176 -23.85 6.09 4.53
C GLN A 176 -22.50 5.89 5.22
N MET A 177 -22.23 4.71 5.77
CA MET A 177 -20.95 4.40 6.42
C MET A 177 -19.83 4.29 5.37
N PRO A 178 -18.65 4.89 5.60
CA PRO A 178 -17.50 4.73 4.72
C PRO A 178 -17.10 3.26 4.54
N SER A 179 -16.94 2.83 3.29
CA SER A 179 -16.40 1.51 2.95
C SER A 179 -14.87 1.50 3.02
N LEU A 180 -14.34 0.45 3.64
CA LEU A 180 -12.93 0.04 3.59
C LEU A 180 -12.66 -0.85 2.38
N GLY A 181 -13.71 -1.35 1.70
CA GLY A 181 -13.67 -2.09 0.43
C GLY A 181 -12.76 -3.30 0.43
N VAL A 182 -12.63 -3.97 1.58
CA VAL A 182 -11.83 -5.19 1.71
C VAL A 182 -12.65 -6.37 1.18
N ARG A 183 -12.64 -6.53 -0.15
CA ARG A 183 -13.50 -7.47 -0.87
C ARG A 183 -13.02 -8.90 -0.91
N ASP A 184 -11.74 -9.14 -1.15
CA ASP A 184 -11.24 -10.50 -1.36
C ASP A 184 -10.18 -10.83 -0.31
N TYR A 185 -10.48 -11.77 0.56
CA TYR A 185 -9.53 -12.27 1.54
C TYR A 185 -8.93 -13.57 1.05
N TYR A 186 -7.66 -13.53 0.67
CA TYR A 186 -6.89 -14.74 0.46
C TYR A 186 -6.40 -15.25 1.82
N LEU A 187 -7.15 -16.17 2.43
CA LEU A 187 -6.78 -16.82 3.71
C LEU A 187 -5.43 -17.56 3.69
N GLY A 188 -4.76 -17.67 2.54
CA GLY A 188 -3.43 -18.27 2.39
C GLY A 188 -2.26 -17.27 2.29
N TYR A 189 -2.54 -15.98 2.12
CA TYR A 189 -1.52 -14.93 2.02
C TYR A 189 -1.83 -13.87 3.05
N TRP A 190 -0.92 -13.68 4.01
CA TRP A 190 -0.66 -12.54 4.90
C TRP A 190 -1.77 -11.52 5.33
N GLY A 191 -2.84 -11.24 4.59
CA GLY A 191 -3.95 -10.36 4.99
C GLY A 191 -5.08 -10.22 3.94
N GLY A 192 -5.91 -9.20 4.08
CA GLY A 192 -7.04 -8.90 3.19
C GLY A 192 -6.66 -8.06 1.96
N ALA A 193 -7.27 -8.35 0.81
CA ALA A 193 -7.10 -7.59 -0.43
C ALA A 193 -8.30 -6.66 -0.68
N GLY A 194 -8.00 -5.39 -0.98
CA GLY A 194 -8.91 -4.57 -1.76
C GLY A 194 -8.86 -4.99 -3.22
N LYS A 195 -9.69 -5.95 -3.64
CA LYS A 195 -9.92 -6.21 -5.07
C LYS A 195 -11.13 -5.39 -5.53
N LYS A 196 -10.92 -4.58 -6.57
CA LYS A 196 -11.90 -3.70 -7.26
C LYS A 196 -12.08 -2.30 -6.62
N ARG A 197 -12.58 -1.35 -7.44
CA ARG A 197 -12.76 0.11 -7.22
C ARG A 197 -13.73 0.53 -6.08
N VAL A 198 -13.87 -0.27 -5.03
CA VAL A 198 -15.11 -0.28 -4.24
C VAL A 198 -15.02 0.64 -3.04
N HIS A 199 -13.84 0.72 -2.46
CA HIS A 199 -13.50 1.74 -1.49
C HIS A 199 -12.94 3.00 -2.16
N LEU A 200 -12.72 3.01 -3.46
CA LEU A 200 -12.12 4.17 -4.11
C LEU A 200 -13.19 5.24 -4.23
N HIS A 201 -12.87 6.45 -3.78
CA HIS A 201 -13.74 7.59 -3.97
C HIS A 201 -13.29 8.39 -5.19
N ASP A 202 -14.23 8.81 -6.04
CA ASP A 202 -13.92 9.57 -7.26
C ASP A 202 -13.08 10.83 -6.98
N HIS A 203 -13.38 11.56 -5.89
CA HIS A 203 -12.61 12.74 -5.49
C HIS A 203 -11.17 12.42 -4.99
N MET A 204 -10.83 11.14 -4.80
CA MET A 204 -9.49 10.64 -4.47
C MET A 204 -8.69 10.16 -5.68
N GLU A 205 -9.23 10.32 -6.89
CA GLU A 205 -8.50 10.04 -8.10
C GLU A 205 -7.21 10.88 -8.14
N PHE A 206 -6.10 10.26 -8.56
CA PHE A 206 -4.79 10.88 -8.75
C PHE A 206 -4.79 11.76 -10.02
N THR A 207 -5.42 12.92 -9.93
CA THR A 207 -5.54 13.90 -11.02
C THR A 207 -4.46 14.98 -10.89
N PRO A 208 -4.23 15.77 -11.95
CA PRO A 208 -3.34 16.95 -11.86
C PRO A 208 -3.73 17.87 -10.70
N LEU A 209 -5.03 18.14 -10.55
CA LEU A 209 -5.54 19.05 -9.52
C LEU A 209 -5.32 18.48 -8.12
N SER A 210 -5.64 17.20 -7.89
CA SER A 210 -5.49 16.58 -6.56
C SER A 210 -4.04 16.26 -6.19
N ALA A 211 -3.14 16.14 -7.17
CA ALA A 211 -1.71 15.89 -6.94
C ALA A 211 -0.89 17.18 -6.80
N THR A 212 -1.24 18.24 -7.53
CA THR A 212 -0.42 19.45 -7.68
C THR A 212 -1.10 20.74 -7.22
N GLY A 213 -2.41 20.70 -6.94
CA GLY A 213 -3.24 21.89 -6.77
C GLY A 213 -3.54 22.65 -8.08
N SER A 214 -3.02 22.19 -9.22
CA SER A 214 -3.14 22.87 -10.52
C SER A 214 -3.88 22.01 -11.55
N ALA A 215 -4.70 22.65 -12.38
CA ALA A 215 -5.36 21.98 -13.49
C ALA A 215 -4.35 21.54 -14.55
N TYR A 216 -4.66 20.48 -15.31
CA TYR A 216 -3.75 19.94 -16.34
C TYR A 216 -3.27 21.01 -17.34
N ALA A 217 -4.14 21.92 -17.75
CA ALA A 217 -3.82 22.99 -18.70
C ALA A 217 -2.72 23.93 -18.18
N GLN A 218 -2.63 24.10 -16.86
CA GLN A 218 -1.66 24.96 -16.17
C GLN A 218 -0.30 24.28 -15.98
N LEU A 219 -0.23 22.96 -16.15
CA LEU A 219 1.05 22.25 -16.11
C LEU A 219 1.86 22.54 -17.39
N ASP A 220 3.17 22.70 -17.23
CA ASP A 220 4.13 22.94 -18.32
C ASP A 220 5.02 21.69 -18.54
N TRP A 221 6.28 21.73 -18.13
CA TRP A 221 7.20 20.59 -18.11
C TRP A 221 6.74 19.48 -17.15
N GLN A 222 5.84 19.81 -16.22
CA GLN A 222 5.24 18.83 -15.30
C GLN A 222 4.25 17.88 -15.99
N LYS A 223 3.68 18.23 -17.15
CA LYS A 223 2.74 17.37 -17.90
C LYS A 223 3.31 15.97 -18.15
N PRO A 224 4.48 15.83 -18.80
CA PRO A 224 5.05 14.51 -19.06
C PRO A 224 5.36 13.73 -17.77
N VAL A 225 5.82 14.43 -16.71
CA VAL A 225 6.10 13.85 -15.38
C VAL A 225 4.83 13.28 -14.76
N PHE A 226 3.75 14.06 -14.74
CA PHE A 226 2.45 13.66 -14.20
C PHE A 226 1.93 12.42 -14.92
N GLN A 227 1.91 12.44 -16.24
CA GLN A 227 1.43 11.33 -17.05
C GLN A 227 2.26 10.04 -16.84
N ALA A 228 3.59 10.14 -16.72
CA ALA A 228 4.44 8.98 -16.42
C ALA A 228 4.13 8.39 -15.03
N ILE A 229 3.95 9.23 -14.01
CA ILE A 229 3.59 8.79 -12.66
C ILE A 229 2.16 8.25 -12.61
N ARG A 230 1.20 8.91 -13.28
CA ARG A 230 -0.20 8.46 -13.38
C ARG A 230 -0.28 7.08 -14.02
N ALA A 231 0.50 6.84 -15.07
CA ALA A 231 0.59 5.53 -15.71
C ALA A 231 1.00 4.43 -14.73
N VAL A 232 1.96 4.71 -13.84
CA VAL A 232 2.35 3.78 -12.77
C VAL A 232 1.23 3.66 -11.74
N ALA A 233 0.65 4.76 -11.29
CA ALA A 233 -0.44 4.78 -10.32
C ALA A 233 -1.65 3.96 -10.78
N GLU A 234 -1.99 3.96 -12.06
CA GLU A 234 -3.06 3.10 -12.63
C GLU A 234 -2.78 1.60 -12.43
N GLN A 235 -1.50 1.20 -12.48
CA GLN A 235 -1.11 -0.20 -12.33
C GLN A 235 -0.94 -0.62 -10.88
N GLU A 236 -0.38 0.26 -10.06
CA GLU A 236 -0.22 -0.01 -8.64
C GLU A 236 -1.58 0.08 -7.96
N CYS A 237 -2.21 1.24 -8.04
CA CYS A 237 -3.24 1.66 -7.12
C CYS A 237 -4.54 2.11 -7.84
N LEU A 238 -4.73 1.63 -9.08
CA LEU A 238 -5.89 1.97 -9.93
C LEU A 238 -6.06 3.47 -10.22
N GLY A 239 -5.00 4.26 -9.96
CA GLY A 239 -4.99 5.71 -10.13
C GLY A 239 -5.61 6.49 -8.97
N PHE A 240 -5.59 5.98 -7.73
CA PHE A 240 -6.21 6.65 -6.57
C PHE A 240 -5.26 6.78 -5.37
N PHE A 241 -5.40 7.87 -4.63
CA PHE A 241 -4.63 8.07 -3.38
C PHE A 241 -5.07 7.15 -2.25
N ASP A 242 -6.34 6.73 -2.23
CA ASP A 242 -6.94 5.93 -1.17
C ASP A 242 -7.03 4.43 -1.53
N ALA A 243 -6.30 3.99 -2.56
CA ALA A 243 -6.13 2.58 -2.88
C ALA A 243 -5.16 1.93 -1.90
N LEU A 244 -5.69 1.02 -1.08
CA LEU A 244 -4.98 0.35 0.00
C LEU A 244 -4.88 -1.16 -0.26
N ASN A 245 -3.68 -1.71 -0.04
CA ASN A 245 -3.40 -3.14 -0.14
C ASN A 245 -2.78 -3.67 1.17
N GLY A 246 -3.08 -4.91 1.55
CA GLY A 246 -2.34 -5.63 2.60
C GLY A 246 -2.53 -7.15 2.54
N TYR A 247 -2.69 -7.71 1.33
CA TYR A 247 -2.87 -9.17 1.15
C TYR A 247 -1.57 -9.95 1.00
N ASP A 248 -0.48 -9.29 0.62
CA ASP A 248 0.81 -9.93 0.35
C ASP A 248 1.79 -9.74 1.53
N ASN A 249 3.07 -9.99 1.31
CA ASN A 249 4.08 -9.80 2.35
C ASN A 249 4.34 -8.32 2.68
N ALA A 250 3.81 -7.35 1.94
CA ALA A 250 3.73 -5.98 2.42
C ALA A 250 2.64 -5.91 3.52
N PHE A 251 3.02 -5.47 4.72
CA PHE A 251 2.07 -5.35 5.83
C PHE A 251 0.86 -4.50 5.48
N MET A 252 1.14 -3.42 4.77
CA MET A 252 0.17 -2.56 4.11
C MET A 252 0.89 -1.80 3.01
N SER A 253 0.18 -1.33 2.00
CA SER A 253 0.66 -0.31 1.09
C SER A 253 -0.47 0.61 0.65
N LEU A 254 -0.12 1.85 0.30
CA LEU A 254 -1.08 2.91 0.00
C LEU A 254 -0.58 3.81 -1.14
N GLY A 255 -1.51 4.29 -1.97
CA GLY A 255 -1.31 5.45 -2.84
C GLY A 255 -0.53 5.19 -4.14
N PRO A 256 -0.11 6.26 -4.85
CA PRO A 256 0.32 6.23 -6.25
C PRO A 256 1.46 5.30 -6.62
N CYS A 257 2.30 4.92 -5.66
CA CYS A 257 3.41 3.98 -5.85
C CYS A 257 3.36 2.79 -4.88
N HIS A 258 2.19 2.52 -4.26
CA HIS A 258 2.03 1.52 -3.21
C HIS A 258 3.12 1.61 -2.13
N TRP A 259 3.22 2.78 -1.49
CA TRP A 259 4.18 3.01 -0.41
C TRP A 259 3.97 1.95 0.69
N THR A 260 4.93 1.05 0.88
CA THR A 260 4.78 -0.12 1.76
C THR A 260 5.04 0.25 3.21
N LEU A 261 4.28 -0.27 4.17
CA LEU A 261 4.52 -0.01 5.59
C LEU A 261 5.75 -0.74 6.13
N ALA A 262 5.84 -2.02 5.79
CA ALA A 262 6.94 -2.94 6.09
C ALA A 262 6.81 -4.16 5.17
N ILE A 263 7.91 -4.86 4.93
CA ILE A 263 7.93 -6.06 4.08
C ILE A 263 8.31 -7.28 4.93
N GLY A 264 7.33 -8.15 5.18
CA GLY A 264 7.54 -9.43 5.85
C GLY A 264 8.25 -10.46 4.96
N PRO A 265 8.62 -11.62 5.51
CA PRO A 265 9.16 -12.74 4.73
C PRO A 265 8.19 -13.21 3.62
N ASP A 266 8.71 -13.95 2.63
CA ASP A 266 7.90 -14.41 1.48
C ASP A 266 6.76 -15.37 1.87
N SER A 267 6.84 -15.98 3.05
CA SER A 267 5.80 -16.86 3.57
C SER A 267 5.47 -16.52 5.03
N PRO A 268 4.20 -16.66 5.46
CA PRO A 268 3.79 -16.41 6.83
C PRO A 268 4.67 -17.21 7.81
N PRO A 269 5.37 -16.56 8.75
CA PRO A 269 6.31 -17.23 9.61
C PRO A 269 5.54 -18.02 10.66
N LYS A 270 6.05 -19.21 11.00
CA LYS A 270 5.53 -20.00 12.14
C LYS A 270 5.63 -19.26 13.48
N LYS A 271 6.52 -18.27 13.58
CA LYS A 271 6.75 -17.46 14.79
C LYS A 271 6.58 -15.98 14.47
N MET A 272 5.76 -15.28 15.24
CA MET A 272 5.50 -13.84 15.09
C MET A 272 6.67 -12.94 15.54
N THR A 273 7.78 -13.53 16.00
CA THR A 273 8.99 -12.83 16.45
C THR A 273 9.96 -12.46 15.32
N LYS A 274 9.68 -12.87 14.07
CA LYS A 274 10.49 -12.49 12.91
C LYS A 274 10.43 -10.98 12.67
N ILE A 275 11.54 -10.41 12.24
CA ILE A 275 11.67 -8.99 11.90
C ILE A 275 11.37 -8.81 10.41
N ALA A 276 10.54 -7.83 10.08
CA ALA A 276 10.24 -7.40 8.72
C ALA A 276 11.29 -6.39 8.24
N ALA A 277 11.47 -6.30 6.91
CA ALA A 277 12.26 -5.24 6.31
C ALA A 277 11.49 -3.90 6.33
N ALA A 278 12.25 -2.80 6.31
CA ALA A 278 11.72 -1.45 6.23
C ALA A 278 10.83 -1.26 4.99
N GLY A 279 9.76 -0.49 5.15
CA GLY A 279 8.85 -0.09 4.06
C GLY A 279 9.02 1.38 3.71
N GLU A 280 8.41 1.83 2.62
CA GLU A 280 8.53 3.23 2.15
C GLU A 280 7.48 4.21 2.68
N LEU A 281 6.37 3.70 3.20
CA LEU A 281 5.31 4.52 3.80
C LEU A 281 5.80 5.30 5.03
N PRO A 282 6.60 4.75 5.96
CA PRO A 282 7.11 5.53 7.08
C PRO A 282 7.98 6.72 6.64
N ALA A 283 8.82 6.56 5.62
CA ALA A 283 9.60 7.68 5.08
C ALA A 283 8.70 8.70 4.37
N THR A 284 7.68 8.23 3.62
CA THR A 284 6.67 9.08 2.99
C THR A 284 5.89 9.89 4.01
N LEU A 285 5.50 9.28 5.14
CA LEU A 285 4.84 9.95 6.25
C LEU A 285 5.76 10.99 6.89
N ALA A 286 7.02 10.66 7.14
CA ALA A 286 7.96 11.62 7.71
C ALA A 286 8.22 12.82 6.79
N PHE A 287 8.31 12.57 5.47
CA PHE A 287 8.38 13.64 4.48
C PHE A 287 7.12 14.53 4.50
N ALA A 288 5.94 13.92 4.56
CA ALA A 288 4.68 14.65 4.67
C ALA A 288 4.59 15.47 5.97
N ILE A 289 5.02 14.90 7.10
CA ILE A 289 5.07 15.59 8.41
C ILE A 289 6.05 16.75 8.38
N GLY A 290 7.20 16.59 7.72
CA GLY A 290 8.16 17.68 7.50
C GLY A 290 7.58 18.87 6.73
N LYS A 291 6.54 18.63 5.90
CA LYS A 291 5.79 19.68 5.20
C LYS A 291 4.59 20.20 5.99
N ALA A 292 3.92 19.34 6.75
CA ALA A 292 2.74 19.67 7.52
C ALA A 292 2.70 18.86 8.83
N ALA A 293 3.15 19.47 9.92
CA ALA A 293 3.22 18.83 11.23
C ALA A 293 1.85 18.33 11.74
N THR A 294 0.75 18.97 11.31
CA THR A 294 -0.63 18.57 11.61
C THR A 294 -0.93 17.12 11.21
N ILE A 295 -0.21 16.54 10.24
CA ILE A 295 -0.35 15.13 9.88
C ILE A 295 -0.02 14.22 11.07
N GLN A 296 1.07 14.50 11.79
CA GLN A 296 1.46 13.75 12.97
C GLN A 296 0.40 13.92 14.08
N ASP A 297 0.00 15.16 14.35
CA ASP A 297 -0.90 15.50 15.46
C ASP A 297 -2.32 14.97 15.27
N THR A 298 -2.83 14.97 14.04
CA THR A 298 -4.21 14.54 13.74
C THR A 298 -4.33 13.04 13.48
N TYR A 299 -3.37 12.43 12.77
CA TYR A 299 -3.56 11.07 12.23
C TYR A 299 -2.71 9.98 12.88
N LEU A 300 -1.62 10.34 13.59
CA LEU A 300 -0.67 9.35 14.13
C LEU A 300 -0.51 9.43 15.66
N SER A 301 -0.24 10.62 16.19
CA SER A 301 -0.07 10.88 17.63
C SER A 301 -1.25 10.42 18.49
N PRO A 302 -2.53 10.58 18.07
CA PRO A 302 -3.67 10.08 18.84
C PRO A 302 -3.67 8.56 19.03
N TYR A 303 -2.91 7.84 18.20
CA TYR A 303 -2.77 6.39 18.24
C TYR A 303 -1.39 5.94 18.73
N GLY A 304 -0.56 6.87 19.23
CA GLY A 304 0.72 6.55 19.87
C GLY A 304 1.79 6.01 18.93
N VAL A 305 1.78 6.44 17.66
CA VAL A 305 2.83 6.09 16.69
C VAL A 305 3.38 7.30 15.96
N LYS A 306 4.59 7.14 15.42
CA LYS A 306 5.30 8.10 14.57
C LYS A 306 6.21 7.35 13.59
N PRO A 307 6.67 7.93 12.48
CA PRO A 307 7.78 7.34 11.73
C PRO A 307 9.10 7.41 12.52
N SER A 308 10.01 6.44 12.29
CA SER A 308 11.31 6.27 13.00
C SER A 308 12.39 7.31 12.68
N GLY A 309 12.18 8.13 11.65
CA GLY A 309 13.11 9.17 11.25
C GLY A 309 12.40 10.50 11.08
N SER A 310 13.18 11.55 10.85
CA SER A 310 12.67 12.88 10.56
C SER A 310 13.10 13.32 9.17
N TRP A 311 12.20 13.98 8.44
CA TRP A 311 12.54 14.67 7.21
C TRP A 311 12.52 16.18 7.49
N PRO A 312 13.65 16.80 7.86
CA PRO A 312 13.68 18.23 8.11
C PRO A 312 13.30 18.97 6.82
N ALA A 313 12.64 20.11 6.97
CA ALA A 313 12.18 20.95 5.86
C ALA A 313 13.29 21.35 4.87
N ASN A 314 14.56 21.30 5.28
CA ASN A 314 15.73 21.55 4.45
C ASN A 314 16.13 20.36 3.53
N GLY A 315 15.38 19.26 3.56
CA GLY A 315 15.48 18.17 2.58
C GLY A 315 16.51 17.09 2.86
N LYS A 316 17.21 17.09 4.00
CA LYS A 316 18.13 16.01 4.38
C LYS A 316 17.53 15.16 5.50
N GLY A 317 16.80 14.10 5.14
CA GLY A 317 16.27 13.13 6.10
C GLY A 317 17.35 12.64 7.06
N THR A 318 17.09 12.70 8.38
CA THR A 318 17.94 12.07 9.40
C THR A 318 17.31 10.74 9.81
N ASP A 319 18.16 9.74 10.06
CA ASP A 319 17.81 8.50 10.77
C ASP A 319 16.86 7.50 10.08
N PHE A 320 16.59 7.66 8.79
CA PHE A 320 16.04 6.54 8.01
C PHE A 320 17.10 5.44 7.85
N ASP A 321 16.67 4.17 7.83
CA ASP A 321 17.56 3.07 7.45
C ASP A 321 17.83 3.22 5.96
N ILE A 322 18.83 4.06 5.68
CA ILE A 322 19.28 4.38 4.34
C ILE A 322 19.98 3.16 3.75
N SER A 323 19.25 2.09 3.48
CA SER A 323 19.63 1.05 2.52
C SER A 323 19.80 1.63 1.08
N PHE A 324 19.65 2.95 0.94
CA PHE A 324 19.42 3.74 -0.26
C PHE A 324 20.66 3.99 -1.13
N LYS A 325 21.87 3.61 -0.69
CA LYS A 325 23.08 3.79 -1.52
C LYS A 325 23.08 2.94 -2.78
N THR A 326 22.18 1.96 -2.89
CA THR A 326 22.12 1.06 -4.05
C THR A 326 20.77 1.09 -4.76
N THR A 327 19.62 0.91 -4.08
CA THR A 327 18.30 0.71 -4.73
C THR A 327 17.50 1.98 -4.99
N ARG A 328 17.91 3.14 -4.46
CA ARG A 328 17.13 4.39 -4.52
C ARG A 328 15.68 4.25 -3.96
N ASN A 329 15.47 3.39 -2.97
CA ASN A 329 14.22 3.31 -2.19
C ASN A 329 14.26 4.26 -1.01
N TYR A 330 13.10 4.71 -0.53
CA TYR A 330 13.00 5.56 0.65
C TYR A 330 12.43 4.77 1.82
N GLY A 331 13.23 3.89 2.43
CA GLY A 331 12.81 2.97 3.49
C GLY A 331 12.84 3.53 4.92
N GLY A 332 11.89 3.13 5.76
CA GLY A 332 11.86 3.40 7.19
C GLY A 332 10.94 2.44 7.95
N PHE A 333 10.86 2.63 9.26
CA PHE A 333 9.92 1.93 10.16
C PHE A 333 8.95 2.90 10.82
N MET A 334 7.80 2.41 11.25
CA MET A 334 7.03 3.09 12.29
C MET A 334 7.67 2.85 13.65
N GLU A 335 7.41 3.72 14.61
CA GLU A 335 7.77 3.58 16.01
C GLU A 335 6.57 3.77 16.92
N TRP A 336 6.61 3.08 18.04
CA TRP A 336 5.84 3.47 19.21
C TRP A 336 6.30 4.84 19.69
N ALA A 337 5.37 5.77 19.84
CA ALA A 337 5.66 7.07 20.41
C ALA A 337 6.18 6.93 21.87
N ALA A 338 6.73 8.02 22.40
CA ALA A 338 7.20 8.06 23.79
C ALA A 338 6.12 7.52 24.75
N PRO A 339 6.51 6.78 25.80
CA PRO A 339 7.89 6.58 26.27
C PRO A 339 8.67 5.47 25.56
N ALA A 340 8.05 4.65 24.71
CA ALA A 340 8.68 3.46 24.17
C ALA A 340 9.80 3.76 23.15
N ASN A 341 9.55 4.69 22.21
CA ASN A 341 10.50 5.06 21.14
C ASN A 341 11.17 3.84 20.47
N GLN A 342 10.37 2.81 20.19
CA GLN A 342 10.83 1.53 19.68
C GLN A 342 10.22 1.26 18.31
N LYS A 343 11.05 0.80 17.37
CA LYS A 343 10.63 0.36 16.03
C LYS A 343 9.56 -0.73 16.11
N VAL A 344 8.53 -0.57 15.29
CA VAL A 344 7.50 -1.60 15.05
C VAL A 344 7.96 -2.46 13.88
N GLU A 345 8.82 -3.44 14.16
CA GLU A 345 9.49 -4.25 13.13
C GLU A 345 9.17 -5.74 13.23
N ARG A 346 8.68 -6.20 14.38
CA ARG A 346 8.30 -7.61 14.57
C ARG A 346 6.97 -7.86 13.87
N VAL A 347 6.88 -8.99 13.17
CA VAL A 347 5.68 -9.43 12.44
C VAL A 347 4.43 -9.40 13.32
N GLY A 348 4.52 -9.84 14.57
CA GLY A 348 3.41 -9.78 15.54
C GLY A 348 2.92 -8.37 15.85
N ASP A 349 3.84 -7.42 16.01
CA ASP A 349 3.50 -6.03 16.32
C ASP A 349 2.94 -5.33 15.07
N LEU A 350 3.52 -5.63 13.89
CA LEU A 350 3.07 -5.12 12.60
C LEU A 350 1.67 -5.60 12.19
N SER A 351 1.22 -6.78 12.66
CA SER A 351 -0.16 -7.25 12.47
C SER A 351 -1.20 -6.28 13.03
N TRP A 352 -0.83 -5.40 13.96
CA TRP A 352 -1.70 -4.32 14.43
C TRP A 352 -2.19 -3.43 13.30
N PHE A 353 -1.29 -3.06 12.38
CA PHE A 353 -1.61 -2.22 11.24
C PHE A 353 -2.49 -2.93 10.20
N ARG A 354 -2.68 -4.25 10.31
CA ARG A 354 -3.59 -5.04 9.45
C ARG A 354 -5.02 -5.14 9.97
N THR A 355 -5.32 -4.45 11.06
CA THR A 355 -6.69 -4.35 11.58
C THR A 355 -7.54 -3.42 10.71
N ALA A 356 -8.85 -3.66 10.67
CA ALA A 356 -9.80 -2.79 9.97
C ALA A 356 -9.76 -1.35 10.50
N HIS A 357 -9.44 -1.17 11.79
CA HIS A 357 -9.26 0.15 12.41
C HIS A 357 -8.07 0.90 11.82
N TRP A 358 -6.94 0.23 11.60
CA TRP A 358 -5.78 0.87 10.97
C TRP A 358 -5.99 1.14 9.49
N TYR A 359 -6.66 0.23 8.76
CA TYR A 359 -7.09 0.51 7.39
C TYR A 359 -7.93 1.78 7.32
N TYR A 360 -8.92 1.92 8.22
CA TYR A 360 -9.72 3.14 8.34
C TYR A 360 -8.87 4.38 8.61
N ARG A 361 -7.92 4.32 9.56
CA ARG A 361 -7.04 5.45 9.90
C ARG A 361 -6.20 5.92 8.70
N PHE A 362 -5.65 4.99 7.93
CA PHE A 362 -4.88 5.35 6.72
C PHE A 362 -5.76 5.86 5.57
N LEU A 363 -6.96 5.30 5.38
CA LEU A 363 -7.92 5.84 4.42
C LEU A 363 -8.36 7.25 4.82
N LYS A 364 -8.59 7.50 6.10
CA LYS A 364 -8.92 8.83 6.64
C LYS A 364 -7.80 9.82 6.34
N LEU A 365 -6.54 9.45 6.62
CA LEU A 365 -5.37 10.26 6.26
C LEU A 365 -5.32 10.58 4.76
N ALA A 366 -5.47 9.57 3.89
CA ALA A 366 -5.44 9.76 2.43
C ALA A 366 -6.58 10.67 1.92
N ARG A 367 -7.77 10.51 2.49
CA ARG A 367 -8.98 11.21 2.08
C ARG A 367 -9.06 12.65 2.58
N GLU A 368 -8.65 12.88 3.82
CA GLU A 368 -8.85 14.17 4.48
C GLU A 368 -7.61 15.08 4.41
N SER A 369 -6.40 14.51 4.30
CA SER A 369 -5.16 15.32 4.26
C SER A 369 -4.70 15.62 2.84
N GLU A 370 -4.97 16.85 2.39
CA GLU A 370 -4.42 17.38 1.13
C GLU A 370 -2.89 17.43 1.16
N ALA A 371 -2.31 17.83 2.29
CA ALA A 371 -0.85 17.85 2.47
C ALA A 371 -0.21 16.47 2.28
N PHE A 372 -0.88 15.40 2.74
CA PHE A 372 -0.40 14.04 2.51
C PHE A 372 -0.49 13.62 1.03
N ARG A 373 -1.55 14.02 0.32
CA ARG A 373 -1.66 13.76 -1.14
C ARG A 373 -0.58 14.48 -1.94
N HIS A 374 -0.33 15.76 -1.64
CA HIS A 374 0.76 16.52 -2.27
C HIS A 374 2.14 15.94 -1.94
N ALA A 375 2.35 15.50 -0.69
CA ALA A 375 3.59 14.83 -0.30
C ALA A 375 3.81 13.52 -1.08
N GLN A 376 2.77 12.74 -1.35
CA GLN A 376 2.86 11.53 -2.17
C GLN A 376 3.23 11.84 -3.63
N TRP A 377 2.71 12.93 -4.20
CA TRP A 377 3.11 13.42 -5.52
C TRP A 377 4.61 13.75 -5.55
N ASP A 378 5.09 14.52 -4.58
CA ASP A 378 6.49 14.91 -4.51
C ASP A 378 7.43 13.71 -4.30
N MET A 379 7.04 12.75 -3.45
CA MET A 379 7.78 11.50 -3.29
C MET A 379 7.84 10.70 -4.59
N ALA A 380 6.75 10.63 -5.36
CA ALA A 380 6.76 9.97 -6.67
C ALA A 380 7.69 10.69 -7.67
N ARG A 381 7.71 12.03 -7.65
CA ARG A 381 8.63 12.84 -8.47
C ARG A 381 10.09 12.62 -8.08
N MET A 382 10.40 12.65 -6.79
CA MET A 382 11.74 12.38 -6.26
C MET A 382 12.22 10.99 -6.67
N ARG A 383 11.33 9.99 -6.55
CA ARG A 383 11.61 8.62 -6.95
C ARG A 383 11.91 8.50 -8.44
N LEU A 384 11.06 9.07 -9.30
CA LEU A 384 11.27 9.08 -10.74
C LEU A 384 12.61 9.74 -11.10
N ARG A 385 12.88 10.91 -10.52
CA ARG A 385 14.15 11.63 -10.69
C ARG A 385 15.35 10.77 -10.35
N ASP A 386 15.33 10.15 -9.17
CA ASP A 386 16.48 9.41 -8.64
C ASP A 386 16.70 8.09 -9.38
N VAL A 387 15.62 7.43 -9.83
CA VAL A 387 15.71 6.28 -10.75
C VAL A 387 16.37 6.70 -12.06
N LEU A 388 15.88 7.76 -12.71
CA LEU A 388 16.46 8.23 -13.97
C LEU A 388 17.88 8.78 -13.80
N ALA A 389 18.21 9.34 -12.63
CA ALA A 389 19.54 9.81 -12.30
C ALA A 389 20.53 8.69 -11.95
N THR A 390 20.07 7.44 -11.88
CA THR A 390 20.92 6.30 -11.51
C THR A 390 22.02 6.11 -12.56
N PRO A 391 23.31 6.18 -12.17
CA PRO A 391 24.42 5.93 -13.08
C PRO A 391 24.48 4.45 -13.45
N LEU A 392 24.83 4.13 -14.69
CA LEU A 392 24.98 2.75 -15.16
C LEU A 392 26.26 2.08 -14.64
N GLY A 393 27.31 2.83 -14.36
CA GLY A 393 28.57 2.31 -13.80
C GLY A 393 29.20 1.16 -14.59
N GLY A 394 30.16 0.46 -13.97
CA GLY A 394 30.77 -0.76 -14.53
C GLY A 394 31.77 -0.52 -15.68
N THR A 395 32.02 -1.59 -16.45
CA THR A 395 32.96 -1.61 -17.58
C THR A 395 32.18 -1.82 -18.89
N GLY A 396 31.86 -0.75 -19.60
CA GLY A 396 31.11 -0.82 -20.86
C GLY A 396 30.95 0.55 -21.50
N GLN A 397 30.46 0.57 -22.75
CA GLN A 397 30.31 1.79 -23.55
C GLN A 397 29.45 2.86 -22.86
N TYR A 398 28.48 2.44 -22.04
CA TYR A 398 27.51 3.33 -21.39
C TYR A 398 27.79 3.61 -19.91
N LYS A 399 28.97 3.22 -19.38
CA LYS A 399 29.27 3.27 -17.93
C LYS A 399 29.14 4.65 -17.29
N ASN A 400 29.33 5.72 -18.07
CA ASN A 400 29.31 7.10 -17.61
C ASN A 400 27.93 7.77 -17.79
N PHE A 401 26.94 7.05 -18.32
CA PHE A 401 25.59 7.57 -18.53
C PHE A 401 24.67 7.18 -17.37
N ARG A 402 23.61 7.96 -17.20
CA ARG A 402 22.49 7.67 -16.31
C ARG A 402 21.37 6.99 -17.10
N LEU A 403 20.44 6.35 -16.39
CA LEU A 403 19.27 5.74 -17.05
C LEU A 403 18.49 6.74 -17.91
N GLY A 404 18.26 7.95 -17.40
CA GLY A 404 17.55 9.01 -18.12
C GLY A 404 18.31 9.60 -19.31
N ASP A 405 19.58 9.26 -19.51
CA ASP A 405 20.32 9.64 -20.72
C ASP A 405 20.10 8.63 -21.88
N LEU A 406 19.71 7.39 -21.55
CA LEU A 406 19.40 6.33 -22.53
C LEU A 406 17.90 6.27 -22.83
N PHE A 407 17.10 6.29 -21.77
CA PHE A 407 15.64 6.17 -21.77
C PHE A 407 15.01 7.56 -21.65
N THR A 408 14.69 8.18 -22.78
CA THR A 408 14.34 9.60 -22.89
C THR A 408 12.90 9.85 -23.35
N SER A 409 12.16 8.80 -23.69
CA SER A 409 10.73 8.83 -23.97
C SER A 409 9.92 8.76 -22.69
N GLN A 410 8.73 9.34 -22.73
CA GLN A 410 7.82 9.32 -21.59
C GLN A 410 7.41 7.90 -21.19
N LEU A 411 7.17 7.03 -22.17
CA LEU A 411 6.88 5.62 -21.92
C LEU A 411 8.03 4.92 -21.17
N ALA A 412 9.28 5.14 -21.60
CA ALA A 412 10.44 4.53 -20.96
C ALA A 412 10.60 5.00 -19.50
N ALA A 413 10.37 6.28 -19.23
CA ALA A 413 10.37 6.82 -17.87
C ALA A 413 9.32 6.14 -16.97
N ALA A 414 8.08 5.96 -17.47
CA ALA A 414 7.02 5.26 -16.74
C ALA A 414 7.37 3.78 -16.48
N LEU A 415 7.96 3.10 -17.47
CA LEU A 415 8.37 1.70 -17.35
C LEU A 415 9.49 1.50 -16.33
N LEU A 416 10.50 2.37 -16.33
CA LEU A 416 11.57 2.32 -15.34
C LEU A 416 11.05 2.58 -13.93
N LEU A 417 10.12 3.53 -13.76
CA LEU A 417 9.47 3.77 -12.47
C LEU A 417 8.64 2.56 -12.02
N ARG A 418 7.80 1.98 -12.90
CA ARG A 418 7.03 0.76 -12.58
C ARG A 418 7.96 -0.38 -12.16
N LEU A 419 9.03 -0.57 -12.92
CA LEU A 419 10.02 -1.60 -12.66
C LEU A 419 10.67 -1.39 -11.29
N HIS A 420 11.00 -0.14 -10.93
CA HIS A 420 11.53 0.20 -9.62
C HIS A 420 10.55 -0.05 -8.48
N VAL A 421 9.28 0.34 -8.64
CA VAL A 421 8.24 0.11 -7.61
C VAL A 421 8.10 -1.38 -7.31
N ARG A 422 8.07 -2.23 -8.35
CA ARG A 422 7.90 -3.69 -8.16
C ARG A 422 9.19 -4.40 -7.77
N TYR A 423 10.31 -3.97 -8.33
CA TYR A 423 11.60 -4.64 -8.27
C TYR A 423 12.72 -3.59 -8.20
N SER A 424 12.82 -2.87 -7.09
CA SER A 424 13.78 -1.77 -6.93
C SER A 424 15.23 -2.09 -7.38
N ALA A 425 15.71 -3.31 -7.07
CA ALA A 425 17.02 -3.79 -7.48
C ALA A 425 17.21 -3.91 -9.02
N ALA A 426 16.13 -4.01 -9.80
CA ALA A 426 16.18 -4.19 -11.25
C ALA A 426 16.73 -2.98 -12.01
N THR A 427 16.61 -1.78 -11.41
CA THR A 427 17.14 -0.52 -11.97
C THR A 427 18.57 -0.21 -11.54
N GLN A 428 19.16 -1.03 -10.65
CA GLN A 428 20.54 -0.85 -10.21
C GLN A 428 21.54 -1.31 -11.26
N PRO A 429 22.74 -0.71 -11.31
CA PRO A 429 23.88 -1.28 -12.02
C PRO A 429 24.53 -2.46 -11.25
N GLY A 430 24.97 -3.51 -11.96
CA GLY A 430 25.72 -4.65 -11.39
C GLY A 430 25.03 -6.03 -11.43
N LYS A 431 25.37 -6.93 -10.48
CA LYS A 431 25.09 -8.38 -10.56
C LYS A 431 23.61 -8.78 -10.64
N LYS A 432 22.64 -7.88 -10.45
CA LYS A 432 21.19 -8.13 -10.66
C LYS A 432 20.49 -7.11 -11.58
N ALA A 433 21.25 -6.32 -12.34
CA ALA A 433 20.76 -5.23 -13.18
C ALA A 433 19.95 -5.71 -14.39
N TRP A 434 18.61 -5.70 -14.30
CA TRP A 434 17.77 -6.03 -15.45
C TRP A 434 17.96 -5.02 -16.57
N VAL A 435 18.16 -3.76 -16.22
CA VAL A 435 18.43 -2.70 -17.19
C VAL A 435 19.78 -2.91 -17.90
N GLY A 436 20.81 -3.39 -17.20
CA GLY A 436 22.10 -3.73 -17.83
C GLY A 436 21.95 -4.82 -18.89
N ASN A 437 21.25 -5.91 -18.52
CA ASN A 437 20.95 -7.00 -19.46
C ASN A 437 20.07 -6.53 -20.64
N ALA A 438 19.12 -5.62 -20.39
CA ALA A 438 18.28 -5.04 -21.44
C ALA A 438 19.10 -4.20 -22.43
N ILE A 439 20.09 -3.44 -21.95
CA ILE A 439 21.00 -2.66 -22.80
C ILE A 439 21.83 -3.59 -23.69
N GLU A 440 22.37 -4.67 -23.13
CA GLU A 440 23.09 -5.69 -23.90
C GLU A 440 22.20 -6.38 -24.95
N LEU A 441 20.96 -6.72 -24.57
CA LEU A 441 19.98 -7.36 -25.44
C LEU A 441 19.50 -6.45 -26.59
N ALA A 442 19.48 -5.14 -26.38
CA ALA A 442 19.00 -4.17 -27.36
C ALA A 442 19.95 -3.94 -28.54
N GLU A 443 21.23 -4.36 -28.41
CA GLU A 443 22.27 -4.20 -29.43
C GLU A 443 22.41 -2.76 -29.95
N VAL A 444 22.17 -1.78 -29.09
CA VAL A 444 22.38 -0.37 -29.42
C VAL A 444 23.87 -0.05 -29.37
N SER A 445 24.35 0.72 -30.35
CA SER A 445 25.74 1.15 -30.47
C SER A 445 25.82 2.67 -30.72
N GLY A 446 27.02 3.24 -30.60
CA GLY A 446 27.23 4.68 -30.74
C GLY A 446 26.82 5.52 -29.52
N GLN A 447 27.04 6.83 -29.61
CA GLN A 447 26.74 7.76 -28.53
C GLN A 447 25.21 7.95 -28.39
N PRO A 448 24.62 7.85 -27.18
CA PRO A 448 23.18 8.07 -26.97
C PRO A 448 22.66 9.40 -27.51
N ALA A 449 23.49 10.46 -27.51
CA ALA A 449 23.13 11.75 -28.10
C ALA A 449 22.80 11.69 -29.60
N ASN A 450 23.32 10.68 -30.32
CA ASN A 450 23.13 10.49 -31.75
C ASN A 450 22.02 9.47 -32.09
N TRP A 451 21.42 8.85 -31.08
CA TRP A 451 20.37 7.88 -31.27
C TRP A 451 19.07 8.52 -31.75
N SER A 452 18.34 7.78 -32.58
CA SER A 452 17.01 8.08 -33.04
C SER A 452 15.96 7.23 -32.30
N HIS A 453 14.70 7.37 -32.66
CA HIS A 453 13.62 6.59 -32.04
C HIS A 453 13.82 5.06 -32.14
N PRO A 454 14.24 4.47 -33.28
CA PRO A 454 14.59 3.06 -33.40
C PRO A 454 15.54 2.49 -32.33
N GLU A 455 16.59 3.22 -31.95
CA GLU A 455 17.53 2.76 -30.92
C GLU A 455 16.86 2.65 -29.55
N GLU A 456 16.10 3.67 -29.14
CA GLU A 456 15.41 3.65 -27.87
C GLU A 456 14.26 2.64 -27.85
N ASP A 457 13.56 2.47 -28.97
CA ASP A 457 12.52 1.46 -29.13
C ASP A 457 13.08 0.05 -28.88
N ARG A 458 14.26 -0.28 -29.43
CA ARG A 458 14.96 -1.55 -29.12
C ARG A 458 15.26 -1.69 -27.62
N LEU A 459 15.70 -0.62 -26.95
CA LEU A 459 15.96 -0.63 -25.50
C LEU A 459 14.70 -0.90 -24.67
N VAL A 460 13.60 -0.21 -24.99
CA VAL A 460 12.34 -0.38 -24.28
C VAL A 460 11.80 -1.80 -24.47
N LYS A 461 11.86 -2.33 -25.70
CA LYS A 461 11.46 -3.71 -26.02
C LYS A 461 12.29 -4.74 -25.27
N ALA A 462 13.61 -4.55 -25.22
CA ALA A 462 14.52 -5.41 -24.48
C ALA A 462 14.24 -5.39 -22.98
N LEU A 463 13.92 -4.21 -22.42
CA LEU A 463 13.56 -4.06 -21.02
C LEU A 463 12.29 -4.84 -20.67
N ILE A 464 11.23 -4.70 -21.48
CA ILE A 464 9.97 -5.43 -21.29
C ILE A 464 10.20 -6.93 -21.40
N ALA A 465 10.92 -7.38 -22.44
CA ALA A 465 11.21 -8.79 -22.66
C ALA A 465 11.95 -9.40 -21.45
N HIS A 466 13.01 -8.73 -20.99
CA HIS A 466 13.76 -9.20 -19.83
C HIS A 466 12.91 -9.23 -18.56
N ALA A 467 12.08 -8.20 -18.34
CA ALA A 467 11.23 -8.13 -17.16
C ALA A 467 10.18 -9.26 -17.14
N ILE A 468 9.60 -9.61 -18.29
CA ILE A 468 8.70 -10.78 -18.44
C ILE A 468 9.44 -12.08 -18.13
N CYS A 469 10.66 -12.26 -18.64
CA CYS A 469 11.45 -13.47 -18.42
C CYS A 469 11.79 -13.69 -16.94
N VAL A 470 11.98 -12.62 -16.16
CA VAL A 470 12.30 -12.75 -14.73
C VAL A 470 11.04 -12.85 -13.86
N SER A 471 9.92 -12.25 -14.28
CA SER A 471 8.66 -12.36 -13.54
C SER A 471 8.04 -13.75 -13.62
N HIS A 472 8.37 -14.52 -14.65
CA HIS A 472 8.08 -15.95 -14.75
C HIS A 472 9.29 -16.70 -14.20
N SER A 473 9.10 -17.67 -13.30
CA SER A 473 10.26 -18.35 -12.70
C SER A 473 11.08 -19.05 -13.80
N LEU A 474 12.41 -18.97 -13.73
CA LEU A 474 13.31 -19.68 -14.67
C LEU A 474 12.97 -21.18 -14.74
N LYS A 475 12.45 -21.75 -13.65
CA LYS A 475 11.93 -23.12 -13.57
C LYS A 475 10.73 -23.38 -14.47
N GLN A 476 9.78 -22.44 -14.58
CA GLN A 476 8.66 -22.52 -15.52
C GLN A 476 9.11 -22.40 -16.99
N LEU A 477 10.27 -21.79 -17.22
CA LEU A 477 10.90 -21.65 -18.54
C LEU A 477 11.88 -22.78 -18.87
N GLY A 478 12.11 -23.74 -17.96
CA GLY A 478 13.10 -24.81 -18.12
C GLY A 478 14.56 -24.36 -18.06
N LEU A 479 14.82 -23.19 -17.48
CA LEU A 479 16.13 -22.54 -17.38
C LEU A 479 16.77 -22.65 -15.98
N ASP A 480 16.17 -23.42 -15.07
CA ASP A 480 16.63 -23.60 -13.69
C ASP A 480 17.93 -24.41 -13.55
N LYS A 481 18.34 -25.13 -14.61
CA LYS A 481 19.56 -25.92 -14.66
C LYS A 481 20.79 -25.17 -15.19
N LEU A 482 20.62 -23.93 -15.66
CA LEU A 482 21.75 -23.13 -16.13
C LEU A 482 22.56 -22.65 -14.93
N SER A 483 23.84 -23.02 -14.90
CA SER A 483 24.79 -22.54 -13.89
C SER A 483 25.25 -21.12 -14.27
N GLY A 484 24.48 -20.11 -13.89
CA GLY A 484 24.80 -18.71 -14.18
C GLY A 484 23.58 -17.89 -14.61
N LYS A 485 23.82 -16.64 -15.02
CA LYS A 485 22.76 -15.83 -15.63
C LYS A 485 22.49 -16.36 -17.05
N PRO A 486 21.23 -16.60 -17.44
CA PRO A 486 20.92 -17.06 -18.79
C PRO A 486 21.37 -16.01 -19.81
N THR A 487 22.12 -16.47 -20.80
CA THR A 487 22.56 -15.68 -21.95
C THR A 487 21.38 -15.31 -22.84
N ARG A 488 21.59 -14.34 -23.73
CA ARG A 488 20.61 -13.93 -24.75
C ARG A 488 20.05 -15.12 -25.54
N VAL A 489 20.93 -16.03 -25.97
CA VAL A 489 20.53 -17.19 -26.78
C VAL A 489 19.64 -18.13 -25.97
N GLU A 490 19.94 -18.33 -24.69
CA GLU A 490 19.18 -19.19 -23.78
C GLU A 490 17.81 -18.60 -23.43
N LEU A 491 17.73 -17.28 -23.20
CA LEU A 491 16.44 -16.60 -23.00
C LEU A 491 15.55 -16.70 -24.23
N LEU A 492 16.11 -16.46 -25.43
CA LEU A 492 15.37 -16.56 -26.68
C LEU A 492 14.95 -18.01 -27.00
N ALA A 493 15.80 -18.99 -26.66
CA ALA A 493 15.53 -20.41 -26.89
C ALA A 493 14.55 -21.04 -25.89
N ALA A 494 14.33 -20.44 -24.71
CA ALA A 494 13.43 -20.95 -23.68
C ALA A 494 11.97 -20.52 -23.83
N LEU A 495 11.72 -19.46 -24.61
CA LEU A 495 10.37 -18.92 -24.88
C LEU A 495 9.35 -19.97 -25.40
N PRO A 496 9.74 -20.98 -26.20
CA PRO A 496 8.84 -22.05 -26.60
C PRO A 496 8.39 -22.96 -25.43
N ASN A 497 9.10 -23.03 -24.31
CA ASN A 497 8.80 -23.96 -23.21
C ASN A 497 7.76 -23.44 -22.20
N VAL A 498 7.32 -22.19 -22.36
CA VAL A 498 6.20 -21.61 -21.63
C VAL A 498 4.93 -22.46 -21.86
N PRO A 499 4.09 -22.74 -20.85
CA PRO A 499 2.85 -23.52 -21.00
C PRO A 499 1.88 -22.98 -22.07
N ALA A 500 1.15 -23.83 -22.78
CA ALA A 500 0.36 -23.44 -23.97
C ALA A 500 -0.77 -22.42 -23.72
N ASN A 501 -1.32 -22.38 -22.50
CA ASN A 501 -2.26 -21.34 -22.04
C ASN A 501 -1.59 -19.96 -21.86
N GLU A 502 -0.27 -19.94 -21.61
CA GLU A 502 0.58 -18.76 -21.53
C GLU A 502 1.29 -18.46 -22.87
N ARG A 503 1.42 -19.45 -23.78
CA ARG A 503 1.84 -19.29 -25.20
C ARG A 503 0.86 -18.51 -26.06
N LYS A 504 -0.32 -18.10 -25.58
CA LYS A 504 -1.13 -17.10 -26.31
C LYS A 504 -0.58 -15.67 -26.14
N VAL A 505 0.41 -15.48 -25.28
CA VAL A 505 0.97 -14.17 -24.90
C VAL A 505 2.41 -13.97 -25.39
N LEU A 506 3.17 -15.04 -25.65
CA LEU A 506 4.64 -14.99 -25.85
C LEU A 506 5.19 -15.24 -27.27
N PRO A 507 4.66 -16.15 -28.11
CA PRO A 507 5.04 -16.28 -29.53
C PRO A 507 4.59 -15.05 -30.33
N THR A 508 3.40 -14.53 -30.03
CA THR A 508 2.97 -13.20 -30.48
C THR A 508 3.81 -12.12 -29.80
N GLY A 509 4.36 -12.34 -28.62
CA GLY A 509 5.21 -11.38 -27.92
C GLY A 509 6.49 -11.03 -28.66
N MET A 510 7.23 -12.00 -29.18
CA MET A 510 8.45 -11.71 -29.96
C MET A 510 8.20 -11.46 -31.45
N GLN A 511 7.18 -12.07 -32.06
CA GLN A 511 6.74 -11.70 -33.41
C GLN A 511 5.90 -10.41 -33.46
N ALA A 512 5.45 -9.86 -32.33
CA ALA A 512 4.76 -8.58 -32.23
C ALA A 512 5.53 -7.53 -31.41
N VAL A 513 6.77 -7.83 -30.99
CA VAL A 513 7.79 -6.80 -30.75
C VAL A 513 8.05 -6.02 -32.05
N THR A 514 7.71 -6.55 -33.22
CA THR A 514 7.66 -5.79 -34.48
C THR A 514 6.36 -5.00 -34.69
N ALA A 515 5.25 -5.33 -34.01
CA ALA A 515 3.96 -4.63 -34.08
C ALA A 515 3.75 -3.75 -32.83
N TRP A 516 4.73 -2.87 -32.60
CA TRP A 516 4.71 -1.90 -31.51
C TRP A 516 3.66 -0.80 -31.75
N PRO A 517 2.88 -0.37 -30.73
CA PRO A 517 2.76 -0.93 -29.38
C PRO A 517 1.77 -2.13 -29.30
N ASN A 518 2.12 -3.22 -28.58
CA ASN A 518 1.24 -4.38 -28.37
C ASN A 518 0.76 -4.50 -26.91
N GLU A 519 -0.51 -4.20 -26.68
CA GLU A 519 -1.17 -4.19 -25.36
C GLU A 519 -1.08 -5.52 -24.58
N LYS A 520 -0.99 -6.68 -25.26
CA LYS A 520 -0.96 -8.00 -24.60
C LYS A 520 0.35 -8.27 -23.86
N LEU A 521 1.48 -7.80 -24.40
CA LEU A 521 2.80 -7.90 -23.75
C LEU A 521 2.89 -7.03 -22.49
N PHE A 522 2.27 -5.87 -22.58
CA PHE A 522 2.17 -4.89 -21.51
C PHE A 522 1.32 -5.44 -20.35
N LYS A 523 0.18 -6.08 -20.64
CA LYS A 523 -0.66 -6.77 -19.64
C LYS A 523 0.08 -7.89 -18.90
N SER A 524 0.97 -8.66 -19.54
CA SER A 524 1.71 -9.74 -18.87
C SER A 524 2.84 -9.25 -17.96
N PHE A 525 3.40 -8.08 -18.23
CA PHE A 525 4.27 -7.36 -17.29
C PHE A 525 3.47 -6.69 -16.15
N GLY A 526 2.14 -6.67 -16.23
CA GLY A 526 1.28 -5.94 -15.29
C GLY A 526 1.37 -4.42 -15.49
N PHE A 527 1.53 -3.99 -16.74
CA PHE A 527 1.49 -2.58 -17.15
C PHE A 527 0.55 -2.42 -18.33
N ASN A 528 -0.72 -2.10 -18.11
CA ASN A 528 -1.69 -1.90 -19.18
C ASN A 528 -1.59 -0.47 -19.77
N LEU A 529 -1.09 -0.34 -21.01
CA LEU A 529 -0.95 0.95 -21.71
C LEU A 529 -2.27 1.70 -21.91
N GLU A 530 -3.35 1.00 -22.22
CA GLU A 530 -4.66 1.62 -22.41
C GLU A 530 -5.22 2.17 -21.09
N ALA A 531 -5.00 1.45 -19.99
CA ALA A 531 -5.38 1.88 -18.65
C ALA A 531 -4.44 2.96 -18.11
N ALA A 532 -3.17 2.95 -18.51
CA ALA A 532 -2.16 3.93 -18.14
C ALA A 532 -2.37 5.31 -18.79
N ALA A 533 -3.22 5.40 -19.82
CA ALA A 533 -3.54 6.65 -20.47
C ALA A 533 -4.46 7.50 -19.55
N TRP A 534 -3.95 8.65 -19.11
CA TRP A 534 -4.73 9.62 -18.35
C TRP A 534 -5.94 10.10 -19.17
N LYS A 535 -7.11 10.14 -18.53
CA LYS A 535 -8.33 10.71 -19.09
C LYS A 535 -8.44 12.17 -18.64
N ASP A 536 -8.56 13.08 -19.59
CA ASP A 536 -8.88 14.46 -19.26
C ASP A 536 -10.33 14.62 -18.76
N ALA A 537 -10.71 15.84 -18.39
CA ALA A 537 -12.05 16.14 -17.92
C ALA A 537 -13.16 15.84 -18.95
N GLN A 538 -12.80 15.67 -20.23
CA GLN A 538 -13.70 15.29 -21.32
C GLN A 538 -13.65 13.78 -21.60
N GLY A 539 -12.94 13.00 -20.78
CA GLY A 539 -12.78 11.56 -20.94
C GLY A 539 -11.81 11.15 -22.04
N ARG A 540 -11.08 12.10 -22.67
CA ARG A 540 -10.12 11.80 -23.74
C ARG A 540 -8.86 11.20 -23.14
N ARG A 541 -8.46 10.04 -23.64
CA ARG A 541 -7.23 9.36 -23.22
C ARG A 541 -6.02 10.01 -23.90
N THR A 542 -5.04 10.41 -23.09
CA THR A 542 -3.74 10.86 -23.59
C THR A 542 -2.73 9.73 -23.41
N PRO A 543 -2.28 9.07 -24.50
CA PRO A 543 -1.28 8.01 -24.41
C PRO A 543 0.08 8.58 -24.00
N LEU A 544 0.94 7.72 -23.46
CA LEU A 544 2.34 8.08 -23.20
C LEU A 544 3.07 8.28 -24.52
N ASP A 545 3.84 9.37 -24.63
CA ASP A 545 4.67 9.65 -25.78
C ASP A 545 5.84 8.66 -25.86
N VAL A 546 5.91 7.95 -26.98
CA VAL A 546 6.94 6.97 -27.29
C VAL A 546 8.14 7.60 -27.99
N LYS A 547 8.02 8.83 -28.48
CA LYS A 547 9.07 9.52 -29.21
C LYS A 547 10.29 9.72 -28.31
N ARG A 548 11.46 9.37 -28.83
CA ARG A 548 12.76 9.66 -28.19
C ARG A 548 12.87 11.15 -27.90
N GLY A 549 13.33 11.48 -26.71
CA GLY A 549 13.49 12.85 -26.22
C GLY A 549 12.22 13.51 -25.68
N SER A 550 11.03 12.88 -25.79
CA SER A 550 9.76 13.46 -25.29
C SER A 550 9.74 13.73 -23.78
N PHE A 551 10.64 13.12 -23.02
CA PHE A 551 10.79 13.31 -21.58
C PHE A 551 12.09 14.02 -21.18
N ALA A 552 13.00 14.31 -22.12
CA ALA A 552 14.34 14.79 -21.81
C ALA A 552 14.37 16.18 -21.12
N ASP A 553 13.55 17.14 -21.60
CA ASP A 553 13.41 18.45 -20.96
C ASP A 553 12.81 18.32 -19.56
N ALA A 554 11.77 17.50 -19.43
CA ALA A 554 11.10 17.24 -18.15
C ALA A 554 12.06 16.61 -17.13
N PHE A 555 12.91 15.66 -17.54
CA PHE A 555 13.93 15.08 -16.68
C PHE A 555 14.99 16.12 -16.27
N THR A 556 15.44 16.94 -17.21
CA THR A 556 16.41 18.01 -16.93
C THR A 556 15.86 18.98 -15.87
N ARG A 557 14.61 19.41 -16.02
CA ARG A 557 13.94 20.30 -15.06
C ARG A 557 13.68 19.63 -13.72
N LEU A 558 13.33 18.34 -13.73
CA LEU A 558 13.14 17.54 -12.52
C LEU A 558 14.43 17.40 -11.69
N LEU A 559 15.60 17.30 -12.34
CA LEU A 559 16.90 17.29 -11.66
C LEU A 559 17.20 18.61 -10.94
N SER A 560 16.74 19.73 -11.51
CA SER A 560 16.98 21.08 -10.98
C SER A 560 15.81 21.63 -10.15
N ASP A 561 14.75 20.86 -9.93
CA ASP A 561 13.53 21.35 -9.29
C ASP A 561 13.80 21.77 -7.83
N PRO A 562 13.70 23.07 -7.50
CA PRO A 562 14.00 23.56 -6.16
C PRO A 562 12.93 23.18 -5.12
N THR A 563 11.75 22.74 -5.57
CA THR A 563 10.66 22.29 -4.69
C THR A 563 10.90 20.89 -4.12
N LEU A 564 11.86 20.15 -4.71
CA LEU A 564 12.23 18.83 -4.27
C LEU A 564 13.52 18.87 -3.44
N PRO A 565 13.64 18.04 -2.39
CA PRO A 565 14.91 17.77 -1.75
C PRO A 565 15.98 17.37 -2.77
N LYS A 566 17.24 17.73 -2.52
CA LYS A 566 18.35 17.36 -3.41
C LYS A 566 18.40 15.85 -3.66
N PRO A 567 18.84 15.39 -4.84
CA PRO A 567 19.02 13.97 -5.12
C PRO A 567 19.91 13.31 -4.07
N ILE A 568 19.55 12.07 -3.74
CA ILE A 568 20.39 11.23 -2.89
C ILE A 568 21.56 10.76 -3.75
N VAL A 569 22.77 11.28 -3.50
CA VAL A 569 23.99 10.91 -4.24
C VAL A 569 24.45 9.52 -3.80
#